data_AF-A0A7J8TEB4-F1
#
_entry.id   AF-A0A7J8TEB4-F1
#
_cell.length_a   1.000
_cell.length_b   1.000
_cell.length_c   1.000
_cell.angle_alpha   90.00
_cell.angle_beta   90.00
_cell.angle_gamma   90.00
#
_symmetry.space_group_name_H-M   'P 1'
#
loop_
_entity.id
_entity.type
_entity.pdbx_description
1 polymer ?
#
loop_
_entity_poly.entity_id
_entity_poly.type
_entity_poly.pdbx_seq_one_letter_code
_entity_poly.pdbx_strand_id
1 'polypeptide(L)'
;MSWKKMLEIFLPNAMLKAKLNLKFRIRTLKKYWSIVYDMLSGKNNSSCGWDEHRQLVVVDDFSYKEAGQFKHRSFRYYDQLTAIYAKD
;
A
#
# COMPACT_ATOMS: atom_id res chain seq x y z
N MET A 1 -27.21 -20.51 -18.27
CA MET A 1 -25.83 -20.66 -17.74
C MET A 1 -25.32 -19.28 -17.34
N SER A 2 -24.74 -19.10 -16.15
CA SER A 2 -24.34 -17.79 -15.60
C SER A 2 -22.93 -17.38 -16.05
N TRP A 3 -22.67 -16.07 -16.22
CA TRP A 3 -21.37 -15.50 -16.63
C TRP A 3 -20.19 -16.02 -15.78
N LYS A 4 -20.41 -16.25 -14.48
CA LYS A 4 -19.40 -16.87 -13.60
C LYS A 4 -19.01 -18.29 -14.06
N LYS A 5 -20.00 -19.10 -14.48
CA LYS A 5 -19.79 -20.47 -15.01
C LYS A 5 -19.10 -20.46 -16.37
N MET A 6 -19.37 -19.47 -17.24
CA MET A 6 -18.64 -19.33 -18.51
C MET A 6 -17.16 -18.98 -18.28
N LEU A 7 -16.86 -18.05 -17.38
CA LEU A 7 -15.48 -17.68 -17.07
C LEU A 7 -14.66 -18.83 -16.45
N GLU A 8 -15.27 -19.66 -15.60
CA GLU A 8 -14.61 -20.85 -15.02
C GLU A 8 -14.24 -21.90 -16.07
N ILE A 9 -15.07 -22.07 -17.10
CA ILE A 9 -14.83 -23.07 -18.17
C ILE A 9 -13.81 -22.55 -19.18
N PHE A 10 -13.93 -21.28 -19.60
CA PHE A 10 -13.08 -20.73 -20.66
C PHE A 10 -11.75 -20.19 -20.16
N LEU A 11 -11.65 -19.80 -18.87
CA LEU A 11 -10.47 -19.13 -18.32
C LEU A 11 -10.11 -19.57 -16.88
N PRO A 12 -10.02 -20.88 -16.59
CA PRO A 12 -9.70 -21.37 -15.24
C PRO A 12 -8.36 -20.80 -14.72
N ASN A 13 -7.37 -20.66 -15.61
CA ASN A 13 -6.05 -20.15 -15.25
C ASN A 13 -6.00 -18.61 -15.13
N ALA A 14 -6.81 -17.89 -15.92
CA ALA A 14 -6.84 -16.43 -15.86
C ALA A 14 -7.55 -15.94 -14.60
N MET A 15 -8.58 -16.65 -14.12
CA MET A 15 -9.26 -16.30 -12.86
C MET A 15 -8.36 -16.55 -11.65
N LEU A 16 -7.63 -17.66 -11.62
CA LEU A 16 -6.61 -17.92 -10.59
C LEU A 16 -5.49 -16.88 -10.62
N LYS A 17 -4.98 -16.56 -11.82
CA LYS A 17 -3.94 -15.53 -12.00
C LYS A 17 -4.43 -14.14 -11.60
N ALA A 18 -5.67 -13.78 -11.92
CA ALA A 18 -6.27 -12.52 -11.49
C ALA A 18 -6.43 -12.46 -9.96
N LYS A 19 -6.90 -13.55 -9.33
CA LYS A 19 -7.06 -13.64 -7.88
C LYS A 19 -5.72 -13.60 -7.14
N LEU A 20 -4.70 -14.30 -7.65
CA LEU A 20 -3.33 -14.24 -7.13
C LEU A 20 -2.74 -12.84 -7.29
N ASN A 21 -2.86 -12.23 -8.48
CA ASN A 21 -2.37 -10.89 -8.75
C ASN A 21 -3.04 -9.86 -7.82
N LEU A 22 -4.34 -9.98 -7.54
CA LEU A 22 -5.02 -9.14 -6.54
C LEU A 22 -4.46 -9.36 -5.14
N LYS A 23 -4.29 -10.61 -4.70
CA LYS A 23 -3.76 -10.93 -3.37
C LYS A 23 -2.34 -10.40 -3.17
N PHE A 24 -1.48 -10.51 -4.18
CA PHE A 24 -0.14 -9.93 -4.17
C PHE A 24 -0.19 -8.40 -4.11
N ARG A 25 -1.05 -7.76 -4.93
CA ARG A 25 -1.22 -6.30 -4.90
C ARG A 25 -1.68 -5.80 -3.54
N ILE A 26 -2.65 -6.45 -2.92
CA ILE A 26 -3.14 -6.12 -1.56
C ILE A 26 -2.01 -6.28 -0.53
N ARG A 27 -1.26 -7.39 -0.58
CA ARG A 27 -0.13 -7.62 0.35
C ARG A 27 0.96 -6.56 0.19
N THR A 28 1.28 -6.19 -1.04
CA THR A 28 2.24 -5.13 -1.36
C THR A 28 1.75 -3.77 -0.86
N LEU A 29 0.48 -3.43 -1.09
CA LEU A 29 -0.13 -2.19 -0.59
C LEU A 29 -0.11 -2.11 0.93
N LYS A 30 -0.48 -3.19 1.64
CA LYS A 30 -0.41 -3.24 3.11
C LYS A 30 1.03 -3.05 3.61
N LYS A 31 2.01 -3.64 2.94
CA LYS A 31 3.44 -3.46 3.27
C LYS A 31 3.88 -2.00 3.10
N TYR A 32 3.53 -1.37 1.98
CA TYR A 32 3.86 0.04 1.75
C TYR A 32 3.16 0.98 2.73
N TRP A 33 1.89 0.72 3.01
CA TRP A 33 1.15 1.46 4.02
C TRP A 33 1.80 1.35 5.40
N SER A 34 2.17 0.14 5.85
CA SER A 34 2.81 -0.06 7.16
C SER A 34 4.13 0.70 7.29
N ILE A 35 4.93 0.75 6.23
CA ILE A 35 6.19 1.49 6.20
C ILE A 35 5.93 3.00 6.36
N VAL A 36 4.96 3.55 5.64
CA VAL A 36 4.59 4.98 5.76
C VAL A 36 3.97 5.28 7.13
N TYR A 37 3.14 4.38 7.65
CA TYR A 37 2.55 4.51 8.97
C TYR A 37 3.59 4.47 10.09
N ASP A 38 4.56 3.56 10.02
CA ASP A 38 5.66 3.51 10.97
C ASP A 38 6.53 4.79 10.92
N MET A 39 6.73 5.38 9.74
CA MET A 39 7.41 6.69 9.59
C MET A 39 6.63 7.85 10.24
N LEU A 40 5.32 7.90 10.03
CA LEU A 40 4.49 9.02 10.51
C LEU A 40 4.12 8.90 11.99
N SER A 41 4.09 7.68 12.53
CA SER A 41 3.86 7.44 13.96
C SER A 41 5.08 7.72 14.84
N GLY A 42 6.21 8.15 14.25
CA GLY A 42 7.47 8.40 14.97
C GLY A 42 8.14 7.13 15.49
N LYS A 43 7.68 5.96 15.06
CA LYS A 43 8.28 4.68 15.40
C LYS A 43 9.67 4.62 14.78
N ASN A 44 10.65 4.10 15.52
CA ASN A 44 12.07 4.05 15.13
C ASN A 44 12.77 5.42 14.99
N ASN A 45 12.40 6.42 15.80
CA ASN A 45 13.03 7.75 15.83
C ASN A 45 12.97 8.49 14.48
N SER A 46 11.94 8.21 13.69
CA SER A 46 11.75 8.83 12.39
C SER A 46 11.12 10.23 12.58
N SER A 47 11.88 11.28 12.30
CA SER A 47 11.40 12.68 12.30
C SER A 47 10.66 13.01 11.00
N CYS A 48 9.74 12.14 10.57
CA CYS A 48 9.05 12.28 9.29
C CYS A 48 7.72 13.02 9.47
N GLY A 49 7.50 14.05 8.64
CA GLY A 49 6.22 14.74 8.49
C GLY A 49 5.40 14.21 7.31
N TRP A 50 4.13 14.61 7.24
CA TRP A 50 3.22 14.34 6.13
C TRP A 50 2.84 15.64 5.44
N ASP A 51 2.98 15.69 4.11
CA ASP A 51 2.46 16.78 3.28
C ASP A 51 1.08 16.36 2.75
N GLU A 52 0.02 16.86 3.37
CA GLU A 52 -1.37 16.56 3.01
C GLU A 52 -1.71 17.01 1.58
N HIS A 53 -1.18 18.14 1.13
CA HIS A 53 -1.47 18.69 -0.19
C HIS A 53 -0.86 17.85 -1.30
N ARG A 54 0.33 17.32 -1.07
CA ARG A 54 1.07 16.52 -2.05
C ARG A 54 0.92 15.01 -1.82
N GLN A 55 0.27 14.63 -0.71
CA GLN A 55 0.05 13.26 -0.26
C GLN A 55 1.37 12.48 -0.24
N LEU A 56 2.39 13.03 0.41
CA LEU A 56 3.75 12.44 0.46
C LEU A 56 4.41 12.58 1.83
N VAL A 57 5.34 11.68 2.10
CA VAL A 57 6.15 11.72 3.34
C VAL A 57 7.30 12.70 3.16
N VAL A 58 7.42 13.65 4.08
CA VAL A 58 8.53 14.59 4.19
C VAL A 58 9.48 14.05 5.24
N VAL A 59 10.70 13.73 4.86
CA VAL A 59 11.72 13.19 5.78
C VAL A 59 12.84 14.22 5.91
N ASP A 60 13.08 14.67 7.15
CA ASP A 60 14.13 15.63 7.45
C ASP A 60 15.52 14.95 7.45
N ASP A 61 15.63 13.73 8.02
CA ASP A 61 16.92 13.05 8.16
C ASP A 61 16.98 11.64 7.55
N PHE A 62 18.11 11.34 6.91
CA PHE A 62 18.32 10.24 5.95
C PHE A 62 18.44 8.84 6.58
N SER A 63 18.23 8.70 7.89
CA SER A 63 18.60 7.49 8.64
C SER A 63 17.68 6.29 8.39
N TYR A 64 16.49 6.49 7.81
CA TYR A 64 15.56 5.39 7.51
C TYR A 64 15.79 4.84 6.10
N LYS A 65 16.62 3.78 5.97
CA LYS A 65 17.03 3.17 4.69
C LYS A 65 15.87 2.79 3.76
N GLU A 66 14.73 2.44 4.31
CA GLU A 66 13.54 2.02 3.54
C GLU A 66 12.67 3.20 3.07
N ALA A 67 12.90 4.41 3.61
CA ALA A 67 12.16 5.65 3.28
C ALA A 67 12.62 6.26 1.97
N GLY A 68 13.85 5.98 1.54
CA GLY A 68 14.45 6.62 0.36
C GLY A 68 13.59 6.51 -0.89
N GLN A 69 12.86 5.41 -1.06
CA GLN A 69 11.97 5.20 -2.21
C GLN A 69 10.64 5.96 -2.15
N PHE A 70 10.23 6.46 -0.98
CA PHE A 70 8.95 7.14 -0.75
C PHE A 70 9.07 8.66 -0.72
N LYS A 71 10.28 9.22 -0.53
CA LYS A 71 10.56 10.66 -0.43
C LYS A 71 9.99 11.51 -1.59
N HIS A 72 9.85 10.90 -2.77
CA HIS A 72 9.37 11.59 -3.98
C HIS A 72 8.16 10.91 -4.63
N ARG A 73 7.51 9.97 -3.93
CA ARG A 73 6.33 9.27 -4.46
C ARG A 73 5.09 9.67 -3.67
N SER A 74 4.12 10.26 -4.37
CA SER A 74 2.79 10.50 -3.82
C SER A 74 2.11 9.17 -3.48
N PHE A 75 1.61 9.04 -2.25
CA PHE A 75 0.87 7.90 -1.76
C PHE A 75 -0.59 8.32 -1.47
N ARG A 76 -1.34 8.60 -2.56
CA ARG A 76 -2.67 9.25 -2.56
C ARG A 76 -3.79 8.55 -1.79
N TYR A 77 -3.58 7.31 -1.36
CA TYR A 77 -4.60 6.52 -0.65
C TYR A 77 -4.25 6.29 0.82
N TYR A 78 -3.31 7.07 1.37
CA TYR A 78 -2.85 6.89 2.74
C TYR A 78 -4.00 6.90 3.75
N ASP A 79 -4.82 7.96 3.75
CA ASP A 79 -5.91 8.13 4.72
C ASP A 79 -6.95 7.01 4.64
N GLN A 80 -7.29 6.60 3.42
CA GLN A 80 -8.22 5.50 3.17
C GLN A 80 -7.66 4.16 3.67
N LEU A 81 -6.38 3.90 3.43
CA LEU A 81 -5.71 2.69 3.90
C LEU A 81 -5.54 2.70 5.42
N THR A 82 -5.27 3.86 6.02
CA THR A 82 -5.20 4.02 7.47
C THR A 82 -6.56 3.74 8.12
N ALA A 83 -7.66 4.24 7.55
CA ALA A 83 -9.01 3.95 8.03
C ALA A 83 -9.38 2.45 7.97
N ILE A 84 -8.76 1.69 7.05
CA ILE A 84 -8.98 0.24 6.88
C ILE A 84 -8.06 -0.57 7.80
N TYR A 85 -6.77 -0.23 7.88
CA TYR A 85 -5.75 -1.08 8.52
C TYR A 85 -5.33 -0.64 9.92
N ALA A 86 -5.57 0.61 10.33
CA ALA A 86 -5.25 1.07 11.69
C ALA A 86 -6.34 0.72 12.72
N LYS A 87 -7.48 0.17 12.27
CA LYS A 87 -8.59 -0.27 13.13
C LYS A 87 -8.48 -1.73 13.60
N ASP A 88 -7.51 -2.49 13.11
CA ASP A 88 -7.22 -3.86 13.54
C ASP A 88 -6.39 -3.90 14.83
#